data_AF-A0A7C0UTG8-F1
#
_entry.id   AF-A0A7C0UTG8-F1
#
_cell.length_a   1.000
_cell.length_b   1.000
_cell.length_c   1.000
_cell.angle_alpha   90.00
_cell.angle_beta   90.00
_cell.angle_gamma   90.00
#
_symmetry.space_group_name_H-M   'P 1'
#
loop_
_entity.id
_entity.type
_entity.pdbx_description
1 polymer ?
#
loop_
_entity_poly.entity_id
_entity_poly.type
_entity_poly.pdbx_seq_one_letter_code
_entity_poly.pdbx_strand_id
1 'polypeptide(L)'
;TIAHYLWYGVPKLDGDGRPVIFYPNVHENCERYSYFEAGKFAKDYGEPYCLYELGCKGPIAHCDVMKRGWNGGVNNCITCGSPCIGCTEPTFPDHEGVGLRGVVEVKGSKIKVA
;
A
#
# COMPACT_ATOMS: atom_id res chain seq x y z
N THR A 1 9.96 -15.67 -2.67
CA THR A 1 11.10 -15.53 -3.61
C THR A 1 11.99 -16.76 -3.69
N ILE A 2 12.60 -17.23 -2.59
CA ILE A 2 13.57 -18.35 -2.61
C ILE A 2 13.04 -19.59 -3.34
N ALA A 3 11.84 -20.07 -2.96
CA ALA A 3 11.25 -21.25 -3.59
C ALA A 3 11.03 -21.06 -5.11
N HIS A 4 10.53 -19.89 -5.53
CA HIS A 4 10.39 -19.57 -6.96
C HIS A 4 11.75 -19.56 -7.67
N TYR A 5 12.79 -19.00 -7.04
CA TYR A 5 14.13 -18.97 -7.61
C TYR A 5 14.72 -20.37 -7.80
N LEU A 6 14.57 -21.25 -6.81
CA LEU A 6 15.09 -22.62 -6.87
C LEU A 6 14.42 -23.45 -7.98
N TRP A 7 13.13 -23.23 -8.26
CA TRP A 7 12.39 -24.00 -9.25
C TRP A 7 12.33 -23.38 -10.65
N TYR A 8 12.28 -22.05 -10.73
CA TYR A 8 11.97 -21.32 -11.96
C TYR A 8 13.00 -20.23 -12.28
N GLY A 9 14.00 -20.00 -11.43
CA GLY A 9 14.98 -18.93 -11.59
C GLY A 9 14.46 -17.53 -11.18
N VAL A 10 15.20 -16.50 -11.60
CA VAL A 10 14.91 -15.09 -11.24
C VAL A 10 13.49 -14.71 -11.71
N PRO A 11 12.60 -14.28 -10.80
CA PRO A 11 11.28 -13.80 -11.21
C PRO A 11 11.40 -12.49 -12.00
N LYS A 12 10.36 -12.15 -12.78
CA LYS A 12 10.27 -10.82 -13.39
C LYS A 12 10.41 -9.74 -12.32
N LEU A 13 11.27 -8.75 -12.58
CA LEU A 13 11.52 -7.62 -11.69
C LEU A 13 10.85 -6.34 -12.23
N ASP A 14 10.48 -5.45 -11.32
CA ASP A 14 10.05 -4.08 -11.64
C ASP A 14 11.25 -3.13 -11.80
N GLY A 15 10.98 -1.83 -11.98
CA GLY A 15 12.01 -0.80 -12.15
C GLY A 15 12.94 -0.62 -10.94
N ASP A 16 12.50 -1.02 -9.75
CA ASP A 16 13.28 -0.96 -8.51
C ASP A 16 14.00 -2.30 -8.22
N GLY A 17 13.93 -3.26 -9.15
CA GLY A 17 14.53 -4.59 -8.98
C GLY A 17 13.74 -5.53 -8.07
N ARG A 18 12.45 -5.24 -7.81
CA ARG A 18 11.61 -6.01 -6.90
C ARG A 18 10.83 -7.09 -7.68
N PRO A 19 10.67 -8.32 -7.16
CA PRO A 19 9.90 -9.37 -7.84
C PRO A 19 8.43 -8.99 -8.04
N VAL A 20 8.00 -8.73 -9.28
CA VAL A 20 6.65 -8.21 -9.61
C VAL A 20 5.52 -8.98 -8.93
N ILE A 21 5.65 -10.30 -8.80
CA ILE A 21 4.67 -11.19 -8.19
C ILE A 21 4.34 -10.88 -6.71
N PHE A 22 5.23 -10.20 -5.98
CA PHE A 22 5.04 -9.85 -4.56
C PHE A 22 4.85 -8.35 -4.32
N TYR A 23 4.91 -7.52 -5.38
CA TYR A 23 4.85 -6.06 -5.29
C TYR A 23 3.68 -5.48 -6.11
N PRO A 24 2.43 -5.98 -5.96
CA PRO A 24 1.27 -5.27 -6.51
C PRO A 24 1.01 -3.98 -5.72
N ASN A 25 0.28 -3.03 -6.31
CA ASN A 25 -0.14 -1.81 -5.61
C ASN A 25 -1.06 -2.15 -4.43
N VAL A 26 -0.78 -1.57 -3.27
CA VAL A 26 -1.52 -1.83 -2.02
C VAL A 26 -2.95 -1.32 -2.10
N HIS A 27 -3.16 -0.13 -2.68
CA HIS A 27 -4.48 0.49 -2.73
C HIS A 27 -5.45 -0.22 -3.67
N GLU A 28 -4.97 -0.68 -4.83
CA GLU A 28 -5.78 -1.45 -5.79
C GLU A 28 -6.28 -2.79 -5.22
N ASN A 29 -5.60 -3.31 -4.19
CA ASN A 29 -5.94 -4.57 -3.53
C ASN A 29 -6.54 -4.35 -2.12
N CYS A 30 -6.89 -3.11 -1.77
CA CYS A 30 -7.29 -2.75 -0.42
C CYS A 30 -8.75 -3.14 -0.13
N GLU A 31 -9.00 -3.78 1.01
CA GLU A 31 -10.37 -4.12 1.46
C GLU A 31 -11.26 -2.88 1.68
N ARG A 32 -10.65 -1.71 1.94
CA ARG A 32 -11.35 -0.43 2.13
C ARG A 32 -11.49 0.38 0.83
N TYR A 33 -11.17 -0.20 -0.32
CA TYR A 33 -11.19 0.49 -1.63
C TYR A 33 -12.60 0.99 -1.99
N SER A 34 -13.65 0.23 -1.69
CA SER A 34 -15.03 0.65 -1.93
C SER A 34 -15.43 1.92 -1.18
N TYR A 35 -14.89 2.13 0.03
CA TYR A 35 -15.08 3.38 0.77
C TYR A 35 -14.35 4.54 0.11
N PHE A 36 -13.14 4.31 -0.41
CA PHE A 36 -12.40 5.31 -1.18
C PHE A 36 -13.18 5.75 -2.41
N GLU A 37 -13.69 4.81 -3.22
CA GLU A 37 -14.47 5.12 -4.42
C GLU A 37 -15.75 5.90 -4.10
N ALA A 38 -16.40 5.58 -2.98
CA ALA A 38 -17.58 6.28 -2.49
C ALA A 38 -17.26 7.64 -1.82
N GLY A 39 -15.99 8.05 -1.73
CA GLY A 39 -15.58 9.29 -1.05
C GLY A 39 -15.80 9.27 0.46
N LYS A 40 -15.87 8.07 1.07
CA LYS A 40 -16.04 7.88 2.51
C LYS A 40 -14.68 7.69 3.17
N PHE A 41 -14.20 8.75 3.80
CA PHE A 41 -12.90 8.78 4.49
C PHE A 41 -13.08 8.79 5.99
N ALA A 42 -12.19 8.08 6.68
CA ALA A 42 -12.13 8.07 8.14
C ALA A 42 -11.61 9.42 8.64
N LYS A 43 -12.27 10.00 9.64
CA LYS A 43 -11.82 11.24 10.32
C LYS A 43 -11.02 10.95 11.58
N ASP A 44 -11.28 9.81 12.20
CA ASP A 44 -10.61 9.35 13.42
C ASP A 44 -10.18 7.88 13.29
N TYR A 45 -9.17 7.49 14.08
CA TYR A 45 -8.73 6.10 14.15
C TYR A 45 -9.84 5.20 14.71
N GLY A 46 -9.99 4.01 14.13
CA GLY A 46 -11.02 3.03 14.51
C GLY A 46 -12.28 3.08 13.66
N GLU A 47 -12.47 4.12 12.84
CA GLU A 47 -13.57 4.15 11.87
C GLU A 47 -13.37 3.10 10.76
N PRO A 48 -14.46 2.51 10.22
CA PRO A 48 -14.39 1.47 9.21
C PRO A 48 -14.05 1.99 7.80
N TYR A 49 -13.97 3.31 7.62
CA TYR A 49 -13.83 3.98 6.33
C TYR A 49 -12.39 4.03 5.82
N CYS A 50 -12.19 4.57 4.62
CA CYS A 50 -10.88 4.66 4.00
C CYS A 50 -9.93 5.57 4.83
N LEU A 51 -8.74 5.07 5.16
CA LEU A 51 -7.74 5.77 5.98
C LEU A 51 -6.92 6.81 5.19
N TYR A 52 -7.35 7.16 3.97
CA TYR A 52 -6.61 8.05 3.09
C TYR A 52 -6.33 9.42 3.73
N GLU A 53 -7.36 10.08 4.27
CA GLU A 53 -7.22 11.39 4.91
C GLU A 53 -6.45 11.34 6.24
N LEU A 54 -6.33 10.14 6.85
CA LEU A 54 -5.44 9.89 7.99
C LEU A 54 -3.98 9.67 7.56
N GLY A 55 -3.65 9.89 6.28
CA GLY A 55 -2.28 9.89 5.77
C GLY A 55 -1.83 8.59 5.11
N CYS A 56 -2.75 7.66 4.81
CA CYS A 56 -2.43 6.35 4.23
C CYS A 56 -1.69 6.48 2.88
N LYS A 57 -0.52 5.85 2.80
CA LYS A 57 0.36 5.77 1.62
C LYS A 57 0.11 4.53 0.76
N GLY A 58 -0.97 3.78 1.01
CA GLY A 58 -1.38 2.66 0.17
C GLY A 58 -1.40 2.97 -1.34
N PRO A 59 -1.84 4.17 -1.78
CA PRO A 59 -1.86 4.55 -3.19
C PRO A 59 -0.52 4.48 -3.94
N ILE A 60 0.59 4.68 -3.22
CA ILE A 60 1.94 4.69 -3.80
C ILE A 60 2.75 3.46 -3.41
N ALA A 61 2.24 2.65 -2.47
CA ALA A 61 2.94 1.51 -1.91
C ALA A 61 2.71 0.24 -2.73
N HIS A 62 3.75 -0.58 -2.84
CA HIS A 62 3.78 -1.82 -3.60
C HIS A 62 4.23 -2.96 -2.68
N CYS A 63 3.28 -3.81 -2.29
CA CYS A 63 3.54 -5.07 -1.62
C CYS A 63 2.26 -5.93 -1.57
N ASP A 64 2.45 -7.23 -1.39
CA ASP A 64 1.36 -8.21 -1.33
C ASP A 64 0.63 -8.26 0.02
N VAL A 65 0.83 -7.28 0.90
CA VAL A 65 0.33 -7.32 2.28
C VAL A 65 -1.20 -7.44 2.37
N MET A 66 -1.93 -6.86 1.42
CA MET A 66 -3.39 -6.96 1.40
C MET A 66 -3.90 -8.37 1.08
N LYS A 67 -3.11 -9.16 0.35
CA LYS A 67 -3.47 -10.54 -0.02
C LYS A 67 -2.87 -11.57 0.93
N ARG A 68 -1.58 -11.42 1.24
CA ARG A 68 -0.82 -12.37 2.08
C ARG A 68 -1.01 -12.13 3.58
N GLY A 69 -1.17 -10.87 3.97
CA GLY A 69 -1.13 -10.44 5.36
C GLY A 69 0.25 -10.64 6.03
N TRP A 70 0.28 -10.34 7.31
CA TRP A 70 1.37 -10.62 8.24
C TRP A 70 1.01 -11.78 9.16
N ASN A 71 2.05 -12.44 9.69
CA ASN A 71 1.91 -13.50 10.71
C ASN A 71 0.99 -14.65 10.28
N GLY A 72 1.17 -15.19 9.07
CA GLY A 72 0.33 -16.27 8.56
C GLY A 72 -1.06 -15.82 8.13
N GLY A 73 -1.21 -14.55 7.74
CA GLY A 73 -2.49 -13.98 7.28
C GLY A 73 -3.38 -13.49 8.41
N VAL A 74 -2.86 -13.37 9.64
CA VAL A 74 -3.63 -12.94 10.81
C VAL A 74 -4.12 -11.50 10.69
N ASN A 75 -3.27 -10.59 10.20
CA ASN A 75 -3.64 -9.17 10.06
C ASN A 75 -2.74 -8.45 9.05
N ASN A 76 -3.07 -7.19 8.74
CA ASN A 76 -2.19 -6.24 8.09
C ASN A 76 -2.38 -4.84 8.71
N CYS A 77 -1.57 -3.87 8.29
CA CYS A 77 -1.64 -2.50 8.81
C CYS A 77 -3.02 -1.84 8.63
N ILE A 78 -3.63 -1.96 7.46
CA ILE A 78 -4.90 -1.29 7.14
C ILE A 78 -6.07 -1.97 7.86
N THR A 79 -6.05 -3.30 7.94
CA THR A 79 -7.06 -4.10 8.64
C THR A 79 -7.04 -3.84 10.14
N CYS A 80 -5.87 -3.62 10.75
CA CYS A 80 -5.79 -3.21 12.16
C CYS A 80 -6.14 -1.73 12.42
N GLY A 81 -6.52 -0.98 11.37
CA GLY A 81 -6.94 0.42 11.47
C GLY A 81 -5.80 1.44 11.37
N SER A 82 -4.58 1.00 11.04
CA SER A 82 -3.42 1.87 10.86
C SER A 82 -3.22 2.24 9.38
N PRO A 83 -3.00 3.52 9.06
CA PRO A 83 -2.63 3.93 7.71
C PRO A 83 -1.37 3.20 7.23
N CYS A 84 -1.34 2.79 5.96
CA CYS A 84 -0.10 2.31 5.35
C CYS A 84 0.94 3.44 5.39
N ILE A 85 2.15 3.15 5.83
CA ILE A 85 3.24 4.14 5.91
C ILE A 85 4.17 4.13 4.70
N GLY A 86 3.97 3.21 3.75
CA GLY A 86 4.79 3.10 2.54
C GLY A 86 6.18 2.52 2.77
N CYS A 87 6.37 1.67 3.79
CA CYS A 87 7.69 1.15 4.19
C CYS A 87 8.42 0.27 3.14
N THR A 88 7.74 -0.06 2.04
CA THR A 88 8.28 -0.83 0.91
C THR A 88 8.73 0.02 -0.26
N GLU A 89 8.51 1.34 -0.19
CA GLU A 89 8.87 2.26 -1.26
C GLU A 89 10.22 2.91 -1.02
N PRO A 90 10.98 3.20 -2.09
CA PRO A 90 12.29 3.87 -1.99
C PRO A 90 12.26 5.22 -1.28
N THR A 91 11.12 5.92 -1.33
CA THR A 91 10.95 7.25 -0.71
C THR A 91 10.72 7.19 0.80
N PHE A 92 10.55 6.02 1.40
CA PHE A 92 10.41 5.89 2.85
C PHE A 92 11.77 5.75 3.55
N PRO A 93 11.98 6.35 4.74
CA PRO A 93 11.06 7.19 5.52
C PRO A 93 11.12 8.70 5.20
N ASP A 94 12.10 9.13 4.41
CA ASP A 94 12.50 10.54 4.25
C ASP A 94 11.73 11.32 3.16
N HIS A 95 12.13 12.58 2.94
CA HIS A 95 11.34 13.67 2.33
C HIS A 95 11.41 13.82 0.81
N GLU A 96 12.21 13.03 0.09
CA GLU A 96 12.18 13.13 -1.37
C GLU A 96 10.90 12.45 -1.90
N GLY A 97 9.89 13.26 -2.19
CA GLY A 97 8.58 12.83 -2.70
C GLY A 97 7.56 12.52 -1.61
N VAL A 98 6.66 11.57 -1.89
CA VAL A 98 5.49 11.27 -1.05
C VAL A 98 5.85 10.30 0.11
N GLY A 99 6.95 10.56 0.82
CA GLY A 99 7.42 9.79 1.98
C GLY A 99 6.53 9.91 3.21
N LEU A 100 7.05 9.68 4.43
CA LEU A 100 6.24 9.67 5.67
C LEU A 100 5.47 10.99 5.88
N ARG A 101 6.11 12.12 5.57
CA ARG A 101 5.51 13.47 5.69
C ARG A 101 4.88 13.99 4.41
N GLY A 102 5.04 13.27 3.29
CA GLY A 102 4.48 13.65 2.01
C GLY A 102 2.97 13.49 2.00
N VAL A 103 2.27 14.34 1.25
CA VAL A 103 0.82 14.25 1.07
C VAL A 103 0.55 13.62 -0.29
N VAL A 104 -0.21 12.52 -0.31
CA VAL A 104 -0.77 12.02 -1.57
C VAL A 104 -1.90 13.01 -1.93
N GLU A 105 -2.01 13.44 -3.19
CA GLU A 105 -3.16 14.22 -3.65
C GLU A 105 -4.24 13.31 -4.25
N VAL A 106 -5.48 13.51 -3.82
CA VAL A 106 -6.66 12.86 -4.41
C VAL A 106 -7.59 13.95 -4.91
N LYS A 107 -7.79 13.98 -6.24
CA LYS A 107 -8.71 14.90 -6.91
C LYS A 107 -9.89 14.08 -7.43
N GLY A 108 -11.01 14.11 -6.70
CA GLY A 108 -12.14 13.21 -6.95
C GLY A 108 -11.77 11.76 -6.60
N SER A 109 -12.18 10.77 -7.39
CA SER A 109 -11.82 9.35 -7.17
C SER A 109 -10.47 8.95 -7.82
N LYS A 110 -9.62 9.91 -8.17
CA LYS A 110 -8.35 9.66 -8.87
C LYS A 110 -7.16 10.10 -8.02
N ILE A 111 -6.23 9.18 -7.79
CA ILE A 111 -4.94 9.42 -7.15
C ILE A 111 -4.01 10.09 -8.17
N LYS A 112 -3.35 11.17 -7.77
CA LYS A 112 -2.17 11.70 -8.46
C LYS A 112 -0.96 11.60 -7.54
N VAL A 113 0.05 10.88 -8.00
CA VAL A 113 1.38 10.94 -7.40
C VAL A 113 2.02 12.21 -7.95
N ALA A 114 2.22 13.21 -7.09
CA ALA A 114 2.94 14.44 -7.41
C ALA A 114 4.45 14.19 -7.37
#